data_AF-A0A8S3S8H5-F1
#
_entry.id   AF-A0A8S3S8H5-F1
#
_cell.length_a   1.000
_cell.length_b   1.000
_cell.length_c   1.000
_cell.angle_alpha   90.00
_cell.angle_beta   90.00
_cell.angle_gamma   90.00
#
_symmetry.space_group_name_H-M   'P 1'
#
loop_
_entity.id
_entity.type
_entity.pdbx_description
1 polymer ?
#
loop_
_entity_poly.entity_id
_entity_poly.type
_entity_poly.pdbx_seq_one_letter_code
_entity_poly.pdbx_strand_id
1 'polypeptide(L)'
;MATSVKLFCTNCHDDGISNRAVTWCTECEILFCEDCQKPHSKSRLSETHKTMSSEDYQKLPTFMQEISSQCKDHKKKFELYCSFHACPCCAQCITDKHPKCQDLKPLPDILKQVKSSVSVQLFQKDLMDVKENFDSAIKFMITRISTINTQKTKAVKEISYMRKSINDHLNKLEQDILQDLETKHSKLKSDVAYLLQQIEQRASPIDQLQSQFTKMTQHATELQMYMGLREIEKTTSEMAKYIDDLESGDHFIEKNLKVNISSSLRSILHDVKSLGDIDITTTSTALQIKAGRKDQAQKCISKIPGIEQIKPSLLTRLTTPKDIKTLRIVACRILPDGKFMILEYRKRQLRLFSDDGNFIRIVVPLPPYPYDACFVRNNTVAVTLGPAKKDKIGGYRKEQN
;
A
#
# COMPACT_ATOMS: atom_id res chain seq x y z
N MET A 1 -10.39 -26.84 -12.47
CA MET A 1 -11.25 -27.99 -12.83
C MET A 1 -11.14 -29.00 -11.70
N ALA A 2 -12.21 -29.17 -10.91
CA ALA A 2 -12.20 -30.11 -9.78
C ALA A 2 -12.40 -31.53 -10.33
N THR A 3 -11.40 -32.39 -10.15
CA THR A 3 -11.52 -33.82 -10.39
C THR A 3 -12.58 -34.38 -9.43
N SER A 4 -13.75 -34.73 -9.95
CA SER A 4 -14.80 -35.39 -9.17
C SER A 4 -14.28 -36.75 -8.71
N VAL A 5 -13.99 -36.87 -7.41
CA VAL A 5 -13.62 -38.14 -6.79
C VAL A 5 -14.82 -39.07 -6.92
N LYS A 6 -14.66 -40.23 -7.57
CA LYS A 6 -15.74 -41.21 -7.67
C LYS A 6 -15.90 -41.91 -6.32
N LEU A 7 -17.01 -41.65 -5.64
CA LEU A 7 -17.38 -42.34 -4.40
C LEU A 7 -18.16 -43.61 -4.73
N PHE A 8 -17.82 -44.71 -4.07
CA PHE A 8 -18.43 -46.02 -4.25
C PHE A 8 -19.26 -46.40 -3.04
N CYS A 9 -20.29 -47.21 -3.25
CA CYS A 9 -21.10 -47.79 -2.19
C CYS A 9 -20.22 -48.69 -1.33
N THR A 10 -20.15 -48.44 -0.02
CA THR A 10 -19.30 -49.20 0.91
C THR A 10 -19.68 -50.68 0.91
N ASN A 11 -20.98 -50.97 1.04
CA ASN A 11 -21.46 -52.36 1.09
C ASN A 11 -21.19 -53.13 -0.22
N CYS A 12 -21.49 -52.52 -1.36
CA CYS A 12 -21.23 -53.18 -2.65
C CYS A 12 -19.72 -53.37 -2.87
N HIS A 13 -18.92 -52.39 -2.47
CA HIS A 13 -17.47 -52.47 -2.61
C HIS A 13 -16.89 -53.63 -1.78
N ASP A 14 -17.39 -53.84 -0.56
CA ASP A 14 -17.00 -54.98 0.29
C ASP A 14 -17.37 -56.32 -0.36
N ASP A 15 -18.45 -56.37 -1.14
CA ASP A 15 -18.87 -57.53 -1.95
C ASP A 15 -18.14 -57.63 -3.32
N GLY A 16 -17.14 -56.78 -3.58
CA GLY A 16 -16.38 -56.76 -4.84
C GLY A 16 -17.08 -56.05 -6.01
N ILE A 17 -18.17 -55.33 -5.76
CA ILE A 17 -19.00 -54.65 -6.76
C ILE A 17 -18.82 -53.13 -6.64
N SER A 18 -18.29 -52.48 -7.68
CA SER A 18 -18.03 -51.03 -7.68
C SER A 18 -19.25 -50.19 -8.09
N ASN A 19 -20.33 -50.26 -7.33
CA ASN A 19 -21.51 -49.41 -7.55
C ASN A 19 -21.25 -47.98 -7.08
N ARG A 20 -21.69 -46.97 -7.86
CA ARG A 20 -21.55 -45.56 -7.49
C ARG A 20 -22.40 -45.24 -6.26
N ALA A 21 -21.82 -44.55 -5.28
CA ALA A 21 -22.57 -44.02 -4.15
C ALA A 21 -23.34 -42.77 -4.55
N VAL A 22 -24.57 -42.67 -4.07
CA VAL A 22 -25.45 -41.50 -4.25
C VAL A 22 -25.77 -40.82 -2.92
N THR A 23 -25.67 -41.54 -1.81
CA THR A 23 -26.09 -41.04 -0.49
C THR A 23 -25.10 -41.45 0.59
N TRP A 24 -24.77 -40.53 1.49
CA TRP A 24 -24.04 -40.79 2.73
C TRP A 24 -25.00 -40.74 3.92
N CYS A 25 -24.96 -41.75 4.79
CA CYS A 25 -25.72 -41.77 6.04
C CYS A 25 -24.83 -41.33 7.20
N THR A 26 -25.28 -40.33 7.96
CA THR A 26 -24.47 -39.71 9.01
C THR A 26 -24.30 -40.58 10.25
N GLU A 27 -25.29 -41.42 10.54
CA GLU A 27 -25.33 -42.29 11.71
C GLU A 27 -24.64 -43.63 11.46
N CYS A 28 -24.74 -44.14 10.22
CA CYS A 28 -24.05 -45.36 9.81
C CYS A 28 -22.61 -45.09 9.35
N GLU A 29 -22.28 -43.85 9.01
CA GLU A 29 -20.99 -43.47 8.40
C GLU A 29 -20.70 -44.24 7.09
N ILE A 30 -21.75 -44.65 6.37
CA ILE A 30 -21.67 -45.49 5.17
C ILE A 30 -22.18 -44.74 3.95
N LEU A 31 -21.52 -44.99 2.81
CA LEU A 31 -21.95 -44.56 1.48
C LEU A 31 -22.81 -45.65 0.82
N PHE A 32 -23.98 -45.29 0.32
CA PHE A 32 -24.94 -46.19 -0.33
C PHE A 32 -25.13 -45.82 -1.80
N CYS A 33 -25.23 -46.83 -2.67
CA CYS A 33 -25.83 -46.68 -4.01
C CYS A 33 -27.36 -46.61 -3.90
N GLU A 34 -28.04 -46.33 -5.02
CA GLU A 34 -29.51 -46.25 -5.06
C GLU A 34 -30.19 -47.51 -4.54
N ASP A 35 -29.63 -48.68 -4.85
CA ASP A 35 -30.21 -49.97 -4.47
C ASP A 35 -29.99 -50.32 -3.00
N CYS A 36 -28.88 -49.88 -2.39
CA CYS A 36 -28.64 -50.06 -0.96
C CYS A 36 -29.35 -48.99 -0.11
N GLN A 37 -29.56 -47.78 -0.65
CA GLN A 37 -30.25 -46.71 0.07
C GLN A 37 -31.74 -47.02 0.27
N LYS A 38 -32.42 -47.54 -0.75
CA LYS A 38 -33.86 -47.85 -0.70
C LYS A 38 -34.26 -48.77 0.48
N PRO A 39 -33.61 -49.91 0.72
CA PRO A 39 -33.91 -50.75 1.88
C PRO A 39 -33.42 -50.10 3.19
N HIS A 40 -32.34 -49.33 3.17
CA HIS A 40 -31.86 -48.60 4.35
C HIS A 40 -32.87 -47.57 4.86
N SER A 41 -33.47 -46.77 3.98
CA SER A 41 -34.46 -45.76 4.36
C SER A 41 -35.83 -46.35 4.73
N LYS A 42 -36.16 -47.56 4.27
CA LYS A 42 -37.42 -48.25 4.57
C LYS A 42 -37.35 -49.19 5.78
N SER A 43 -36.15 -49.46 6.29
CA SER A 43 -35.97 -50.31 7.45
C SER A 43 -36.36 -49.56 8.73
N ARG A 44 -37.16 -50.20 9.59
CA ARG A 44 -37.55 -49.65 10.90
C ARG A 44 -36.36 -49.24 11.77
N LEU A 45 -35.18 -49.84 11.54
CA LEU A 45 -33.97 -49.57 12.31
C LEU A 45 -33.20 -48.33 11.84
N SER A 46 -33.46 -47.84 10.62
CA SER A 46 -32.67 -46.76 10.01
C SER A 46 -33.52 -45.72 9.26
N GLU A 47 -34.85 -45.83 9.29
CA GLU A 47 -35.78 -44.86 8.68
C GLU A 47 -35.60 -43.42 9.22
N THR A 48 -35.07 -43.28 10.43
CA THR A 48 -34.85 -41.99 11.11
C THR A 48 -33.44 -41.44 10.92
N HIS A 49 -32.54 -42.17 10.26
CA HIS A 49 -31.17 -41.72 10.04
C HIS A 49 -31.13 -40.52 9.09
N LYS A 50 -30.25 -39.57 9.36
CA LYS A 50 -30.01 -38.42 8.51
C LYS A 50 -29.06 -38.80 7.40
N THR A 51 -29.47 -38.45 6.18
CA THR A 51 -28.69 -38.71 4.98
C THR A 51 -28.42 -37.42 4.22
N MET A 52 -27.32 -37.37 3.49
CA MET A 52 -27.02 -36.32 2.51
C MET A 52 -26.55 -36.94 1.19
N SER A 53 -26.63 -36.17 0.11
CA SER A 53 -26.14 -36.62 -1.19
C SER A 53 -24.63 -36.85 -1.15
N SER A 54 -24.14 -37.75 -2.01
CA SER A 54 -22.71 -37.98 -2.20
C SER A 54 -22.00 -36.69 -2.64
N GLU A 55 -22.67 -35.86 -3.45
CA GLU A 55 -22.20 -34.58 -3.94
C GLU A 55 -22.02 -33.56 -2.80
N ASP A 56 -22.95 -33.51 -1.84
CA ASP A 56 -22.84 -32.62 -0.68
C ASP A 56 -21.80 -33.13 0.33
N TYR A 57 -21.68 -34.45 0.49
CA TYR A 57 -20.62 -35.05 1.29
C TYR A 57 -19.23 -34.69 0.74
N GLN A 58 -19.04 -34.70 -0.59
CA GLN A 58 -17.79 -34.28 -1.23
C GLN A 58 -17.45 -32.81 -1.01
N LYS A 59 -18.44 -31.94 -0.78
CA LYS A 59 -18.21 -30.51 -0.49
C LYS A 59 -17.75 -30.26 0.94
N LEU A 60 -17.88 -31.25 1.84
CA LEU A 60 -17.33 -31.14 3.19
C LEU A 60 -15.80 -31.08 3.12
N PRO A 61 -15.13 -30.34 4.02
CA PRO A 61 -13.68 -30.34 4.08
C PRO A 61 -13.12 -31.77 4.19
N THR A 62 -12.04 -32.07 3.48
CA THR A 62 -11.43 -33.42 3.41
C THR A 62 -11.16 -34.00 4.79
N PHE A 63 -10.66 -33.19 5.71
CA PHE A 63 -10.41 -33.62 7.08
C PHE A 63 -11.68 -34.10 7.80
N MET A 64 -12.88 -33.60 7.45
CA MET A 64 -14.14 -34.08 8.02
C MET A 64 -14.57 -35.42 7.43
N GLN A 65 -14.26 -35.68 6.16
CA GLN A 65 -14.56 -36.95 5.48
C GLN A 65 -13.70 -38.09 6.04
N GLU A 66 -12.49 -37.78 6.52
CA GLU A 66 -11.54 -38.73 7.11
C GLU A 66 -11.79 -39.04 8.60
N ILE A 67 -12.69 -38.29 9.26
CA ILE A 67 -13.04 -38.55 10.66
C ILE A 67 -13.93 -39.79 10.72
N SER A 68 -13.51 -40.77 11.52
CA SER A 68 -14.25 -42.00 11.80
C SER A 68 -14.73 -42.01 13.24
N SER A 69 -15.89 -42.62 13.50
CA SER A 69 -16.34 -42.94 14.87
C SER A 69 -15.52 -44.01 15.59
N GLN A 70 -14.58 -44.65 14.89
CA GLN A 70 -13.77 -45.76 15.41
C GLN A 70 -12.29 -45.42 15.53
N CYS A 71 -11.66 -45.99 16.56
CA CYS A 71 -10.23 -45.94 16.76
C CYS A 71 -9.50 -46.63 15.61
N LYS A 72 -8.52 -45.93 15.02
CA LYS A 72 -7.72 -46.46 13.91
C LYS A 72 -6.89 -47.68 14.32
N ASP A 73 -6.36 -47.68 15.54
CA ASP A 73 -5.49 -48.75 16.06
C ASP A 73 -6.27 -49.99 16.49
N HIS A 74 -7.41 -49.79 17.17
CA HIS A 74 -8.13 -50.89 17.83
C HIS A 74 -9.46 -51.26 17.16
N LYS A 75 -9.90 -50.50 16.14
CA LYS A 75 -11.17 -50.69 15.42
C LYS A 75 -12.41 -50.74 16.33
N LYS A 76 -12.33 -50.09 17.48
CA LYS A 76 -13.39 -49.96 18.49
C LYS A 76 -13.95 -48.55 18.51
N LYS A 77 -15.24 -48.40 18.85
CA LYS A 77 -15.88 -47.08 18.97
C LYS A 77 -15.19 -46.22 20.02
N PHE A 78 -15.17 -44.92 19.78
CA PHE A 78 -14.71 -43.97 20.79
C PHE A 78 -15.76 -43.80 21.89
N GLU A 79 -15.32 -43.88 23.15
CA GLU A 79 -16.21 -43.81 24.33
C GLU A 79 -15.77 -42.70 25.29
N LEU A 80 -14.48 -42.35 25.27
CA LEU A 80 -13.87 -41.37 26.16
C LEU A 80 -13.16 -40.27 25.36
N TYR A 81 -12.88 -39.15 26.02
CA TYR A 81 -12.07 -38.06 25.52
C TYR A 81 -10.96 -37.74 26.51
N CYS A 82 -9.72 -37.72 26.03
CA CYS A 82 -8.56 -37.33 26.82
C CYS A 82 -8.36 -35.82 26.74
N SER A 83 -8.54 -35.09 27.85
CA SER A 83 -8.35 -33.64 27.86
C SER A 83 -6.88 -33.24 27.67
N PHE A 84 -5.94 -34.08 28.10
CA PHE A 84 -4.50 -33.79 27.98
C PHE A 84 -4.02 -33.81 26.52
N HIS A 85 -4.47 -34.80 25.76
CA HIS A 85 -4.10 -34.97 24.35
C HIS A 85 -5.13 -34.39 23.38
N ALA A 86 -6.25 -33.89 23.90
CA ALA A 86 -7.37 -33.35 23.15
C ALA A 86 -7.88 -34.29 22.04
N CYS A 87 -8.05 -35.59 22.35
CA CYS A 87 -8.42 -36.62 21.38
C CYS A 87 -9.46 -37.63 21.92
N PRO A 88 -10.32 -38.18 21.06
CA PRO A 88 -11.22 -39.27 21.43
C PRO A 88 -10.44 -40.59 21.61
N CYS A 89 -10.90 -41.43 22.55
CA CYS A 89 -10.24 -42.65 22.99
C CYS A 89 -11.25 -43.81 23.08
N CYS A 90 -10.86 -45.01 22.62
CA CYS A 90 -11.60 -46.23 22.94
C CYS A 90 -11.11 -46.80 24.29
N ALA A 91 -11.81 -47.77 24.87
CA ALA A 91 -11.44 -48.35 26.16
C ALA A 91 -9.99 -48.90 26.20
N GLN A 92 -9.51 -49.44 25.08
CA GLN A 92 -8.16 -49.99 24.98
C GLN A 92 -7.06 -48.92 24.82
N CYS A 93 -7.41 -47.72 24.34
CA CYS A 93 -6.47 -46.59 24.30
C CYS A 93 -6.01 -46.17 25.70
N ILE A 94 -6.83 -46.42 26.73
CA ILE A 94 -6.52 -46.04 28.12
C ILE A 94 -5.27 -46.77 28.61
N THR A 95 -5.19 -48.09 28.37
CA THR A 95 -4.06 -48.91 28.81
C THR A 95 -2.84 -48.71 27.93
N ASP A 96 -3.04 -48.56 26.63
CA ASP A 96 -1.93 -48.61 25.66
C ASP A 96 -1.25 -47.25 25.47
N LYS A 97 -2.04 -46.18 25.34
CA LYS A 97 -1.56 -44.84 24.95
C LYS A 97 -1.80 -43.76 26.00
N HIS A 98 -2.75 -43.98 26.90
CA HIS A 98 -3.12 -43.02 27.94
C HIS A 98 -2.99 -43.53 29.39
N PRO A 99 -2.01 -44.41 29.75
CA PRO A 99 -1.97 -45.04 31.08
C PRO A 99 -1.71 -44.04 32.22
N LYS A 100 -1.19 -42.86 31.90
CA LYS A 100 -0.88 -41.77 32.85
C LYS A 100 -1.84 -40.58 32.75
N CYS A 101 -2.81 -40.61 31.84
CA CYS A 101 -3.76 -39.52 31.65
C CYS A 101 -4.87 -39.61 32.70
N GLN A 102 -5.01 -38.57 33.53
CA GLN A 102 -5.96 -38.57 34.65
C GLN A 102 -7.29 -37.89 34.32
N ASP A 103 -7.37 -37.07 33.27
CA ASP A 103 -8.59 -36.36 32.86
C ASP A 103 -9.17 -36.98 31.59
N LEU A 104 -9.88 -38.10 31.79
CA LEU A 104 -10.67 -38.79 30.77
C LEU A 104 -12.16 -38.53 31.06
N LYS A 105 -12.87 -38.01 30.06
CA LYS A 105 -14.30 -37.69 30.17
C LYS A 105 -15.11 -38.59 29.24
N PRO A 106 -16.35 -38.97 29.60
CA PRO A 106 -17.25 -39.63 28.65
C PRO A 106 -17.41 -38.78 27.39
N LEU A 107 -17.13 -39.35 26.23
CA LEU A 107 -17.21 -38.65 24.95
C LEU A 107 -18.62 -38.06 24.70
N PRO A 108 -19.73 -38.75 25.02
CA PRO A 108 -21.07 -38.17 24.88
C PRO A 108 -21.24 -36.85 25.63
N ASP A 109 -20.59 -36.69 26.80
CA ASP A 109 -20.68 -35.46 27.58
C ASP A 109 -19.93 -34.28 26.94
N ILE A 110 -18.88 -34.58 26.17
CA ILE A 110 -18.14 -33.58 25.39
C ILE A 110 -18.90 -33.21 24.12
N LEU A 111 -19.54 -34.19 23.46
CA LEU A 111 -20.26 -33.99 22.21
C LEU A 111 -21.63 -33.33 22.38
N LYS A 112 -22.19 -33.34 23.61
CA LYS A 112 -23.44 -32.64 23.94
C LYS A 112 -23.34 -31.16 23.54
N GLN A 113 -24.28 -30.72 22.71
CA GLN A 113 -24.45 -29.32 22.32
C GLN A 113 -23.25 -28.67 21.59
N VAL A 114 -22.29 -29.44 21.05
CA VAL A 114 -21.15 -28.88 20.29
C VAL A 114 -21.63 -28.03 19.11
N LYS A 115 -22.60 -28.55 18.34
CA LYS A 115 -23.20 -27.86 17.19
C LYS A 115 -23.93 -26.56 17.57
N SER A 116 -24.40 -26.44 18.81
CA SER A 116 -25.11 -25.26 19.35
C SER A 116 -24.24 -24.47 20.33
N SER A 117 -22.96 -24.76 20.42
CA SER A 117 -22.05 -24.10 21.35
C SER A 117 -21.73 -22.68 20.90
N VAL A 118 -21.53 -21.78 21.87
CA VAL A 118 -21.05 -20.41 21.60
C VAL A 118 -19.75 -20.43 20.80
N SER A 119 -18.90 -21.44 21.01
CA SER A 119 -17.65 -21.63 20.27
C SER A 119 -17.87 -21.72 18.75
N VAL A 120 -18.92 -22.38 18.26
CA VAL A 120 -19.22 -22.45 16.82
C VAL A 120 -19.53 -21.06 16.27
N GLN A 121 -20.31 -20.25 16.98
CA GLN A 121 -20.63 -18.88 16.59
C GLN A 121 -19.38 -17.98 16.61
N LEU A 122 -18.50 -18.17 17.60
CA LEU A 122 -17.23 -17.45 17.68
C LEU A 122 -16.30 -17.80 16.51
N PHE A 123 -16.15 -19.09 16.16
CA PHE A 123 -15.35 -19.49 15.00
C PHE A 123 -15.95 -19.00 13.69
N GLN A 124 -17.27 -19.00 13.54
CA GLN A 124 -17.91 -18.43 12.36
C GLN A 124 -17.59 -16.94 12.23
N LYS A 125 -17.66 -16.18 13.33
CA LYS A 125 -17.27 -14.76 13.33
C LYS A 125 -15.78 -14.59 13.00
N ASP A 126 -14.91 -15.37 13.61
CA ASP A 126 -13.47 -15.26 13.37
C ASP A 126 -13.11 -15.58 11.92
N LEU A 127 -13.77 -16.58 11.31
CA LEU A 127 -13.62 -16.87 9.88
C LEU A 127 -14.09 -15.69 9.00
N MET A 128 -15.21 -15.06 9.34
CA MET A 128 -15.69 -13.87 8.63
C MET A 128 -14.71 -12.70 8.75
N ASP A 129 -14.27 -12.39 9.97
CA ASP A 129 -13.34 -11.28 10.24
C ASP A 129 -12.00 -11.50 9.49
N VAL A 130 -11.47 -12.73 9.49
CA VAL A 130 -10.24 -13.09 8.75
C VAL A 130 -10.45 -12.95 7.23
N LYS A 131 -11.59 -13.42 6.71
CA LYS A 131 -11.91 -13.28 5.28
C LYS A 131 -11.98 -11.81 4.87
N GLU A 132 -12.70 -10.97 5.63
CA GLU A 132 -12.84 -9.55 5.35
C GLU A 132 -11.50 -8.81 5.35
N ASN A 133 -10.59 -9.19 6.25
CA ASN A 133 -9.23 -8.67 6.27
C ASN A 133 -8.47 -9.01 4.99
N PHE A 134 -8.53 -10.26 4.53
CA PHE A 134 -7.89 -10.68 3.28
C PHE A 134 -8.52 -9.97 2.08
N ASP A 135 -9.85 -9.89 2.00
CA ASP A 135 -10.56 -9.17 0.93
C ASP A 135 -10.14 -7.70 0.89
N SER A 136 -9.99 -7.06 2.05
CA SER A 136 -9.51 -5.68 2.15
C SER A 136 -8.05 -5.53 1.70
N ALA A 137 -7.17 -6.45 2.11
CA ALA A 137 -5.77 -6.46 1.70
C ALA A 137 -5.63 -6.67 0.18
N ILE A 138 -6.41 -7.59 -0.40
CA ILE A 138 -6.44 -7.85 -1.84
C ILE A 138 -6.88 -6.58 -2.59
N LYS A 139 -7.99 -5.96 -2.19
CA LYS A 139 -8.48 -4.71 -2.80
C LYS A 139 -7.45 -3.59 -2.70
N PHE A 140 -6.80 -3.45 -1.55
CA PHE A 140 -5.73 -2.48 -1.35
C PHE A 140 -4.57 -2.73 -2.33
N MET A 141 -4.08 -3.97 -2.44
CA MET A 141 -2.97 -4.31 -3.33
C MET A 141 -3.32 -4.11 -4.81
N ILE A 142 -4.54 -4.44 -5.24
CA ILE A 142 -5.01 -4.17 -6.61
C ILE A 142 -4.99 -2.67 -6.91
N THR A 143 -5.47 -1.86 -5.97
CA THR A 143 -5.47 -0.39 -6.09
C THR A 143 -4.04 0.16 -6.15
N ARG A 144 -3.12 -0.40 -5.35
CA ARG A 144 -1.69 -0.04 -5.39
C ARG A 144 -1.05 -0.35 -6.74
N ILE A 145 -1.31 -1.52 -7.33
CA ILE A 145 -0.83 -1.86 -8.67
C ILE A 145 -1.32 -0.85 -9.71
N SER A 146 -2.62 -0.52 -9.69
CA SER A 146 -3.18 0.50 -10.59
C SER A 146 -2.53 1.88 -10.40
N THR A 147 -2.30 2.27 -9.15
CA THR A 147 -1.63 3.54 -8.80
C THR A 147 -0.20 3.57 -9.35
N ILE A 148 0.57 2.49 -9.18
CA ILE A 148 1.95 2.38 -9.69
C ILE A 148 1.97 2.50 -11.22
N ASN A 149 1.05 1.83 -11.92
CA ASN A 149 0.94 1.93 -13.38
C ASN A 149 0.62 3.36 -13.84
N THR A 150 -0.25 4.04 -13.11
CA THR A 150 -0.58 5.46 -13.38
C THR A 150 0.62 6.36 -13.15
N GLN A 151 1.38 6.16 -12.06
CA GLN A 151 2.60 6.90 -11.75
C GLN A 151 3.66 6.70 -12.84
N LYS A 152 3.91 5.46 -13.28
CA LYS A 152 4.80 5.16 -14.41
C LYS A 152 4.37 5.90 -15.67
N THR A 153 3.07 5.87 -16.00
CA THR A 153 2.55 6.53 -17.21
C THR A 153 2.74 8.05 -17.16
N LYS A 154 2.55 8.66 -15.98
CA LYS A 154 2.82 10.09 -15.77
C LYS A 154 4.31 10.42 -15.96
N ALA A 155 5.20 9.65 -15.33
CA ALA A 155 6.64 9.85 -15.46
C ALA A 155 7.12 9.73 -16.91
N VAL A 156 6.60 8.75 -17.68
CA VAL A 156 6.90 8.61 -19.12
C VAL A 156 6.47 9.85 -19.90
N LYS A 157 5.27 10.39 -19.62
CA LYS A 157 4.78 11.60 -20.29
C LYS A 157 5.63 12.82 -19.94
N GLU A 158 6.04 12.98 -18.68
CA GLU A 158 6.89 14.08 -18.24
C GLU A 158 8.27 14.05 -18.90
N ILE A 159 8.92 12.87 -18.93
CA ILE A 159 10.20 12.68 -19.62
C ILE A 159 10.07 13.02 -21.11
N SER A 160 9.03 12.49 -21.77
CA SER A 160 8.79 12.77 -23.19
C SER A 160 8.51 14.24 -23.46
N TYR A 161 7.72 14.89 -22.60
CA TYR A 161 7.40 16.30 -22.72
C TYR A 161 8.66 17.17 -22.56
N MET A 162 9.48 16.88 -21.55
CA MET A 162 10.72 17.62 -21.30
C MET A 162 11.68 17.49 -22.49
N ARG A 163 11.88 16.27 -23.02
CA ARG A 163 12.73 16.07 -24.20
C ARG A 163 12.21 16.83 -25.42
N LYS A 164 10.89 16.78 -25.66
CA LYS A 164 10.27 17.51 -26.76
C LYS A 164 10.46 19.02 -26.62
N SER A 165 10.20 19.56 -25.42
CA SER A 165 10.36 21.00 -25.14
C SER A 165 11.79 21.49 -25.37
N ILE A 166 12.81 20.69 -25.03
CA ILE A 166 14.21 21.02 -25.29
C ILE A 166 14.47 21.08 -26.81
N ASN A 167 14.03 20.07 -27.56
CA ASN A 167 14.20 20.02 -29.00
C ASN A 167 13.48 21.19 -29.70
N ASP A 168 12.23 21.46 -29.31
CA ASP A 168 11.43 22.55 -29.88
C ASP A 168 12.12 23.91 -29.63
N HIS A 169 12.72 24.11 -28.46
CA HIS A 169 13.48 25.31 -28.17
C HIS A 169 14.76 25.43 -29.01
N LEU A 170 15.54 24.35 -29.15
CA LEU A 170 16.75 24.34 -29.97
C LEU A 170 16.45 24.58 -31.46
N ASN A 171 15.39 23.98 -31.98
CA ASN A 171 14.92 24.23 -33.35
C ASN A 171 14.54 25.70 -33.56
N LYS A 172 13.89 26.32 -32.56
CA LYS A 172 13.57 27.75 -32.62
C LYS A 172 14.83 28.60 -32.65
N LEU A 173 15.82 28.32 -31.80
CA LEU A 173 17.10 29.05 -31.79
C LEU A 173 17.85 28.91 -33.13
N GLU A 174 17.80 27.73 -33.75
CA GLU A 174 18.36 27.50 -35.09
C GLU A 174 17.65 28.34 -36.15
N GLN A 175 16.31 28.34 -36.14
CA GLN A 175 15.51 29.16 -37.07
C GLN A 175 15.80 30.65 -36.90
N ASP A 176 15.87 31.13 -35.65
CA ASP A 176 16.14 32.53 -35.34
C ASP A 176 17.52 32.97 -35.88
N ILE A 177 18.58 32.16 -35.70
CA ILE A 177 19.92 32.52 -36.19
C ILE A 177 20.04 32.39 -37.71
N LEU A 178 19.37 31.42 -38.34
CA LEU A 178 19.33 31.29 -39.80
C LEU A 178 18.57 32.46 -40.45
N GLN A 179 17.49 32.93 -39.83
CA GLN A 179 16.73 34.08 -40.32
C GLN A 179 17.55 35.38 -40.19
N ASP A 180 18.27 35.57 -39.07
CA ASP A 180 19.16 36.72 -38.90
C ASP A 180 20.32 36.69 -39.90
N LEU A 181 20.90 35.51 -40.13
CA LEU A 181 21.92 35.27 -41.16
C LEU A 181 21.42 35.69 -42.54
N GLU A 182 20.27 35.18 -42.96
CA GLU A 182 19.70 35.49 -44.28
C GLU A 182 19.39 36.98 -44.42
N THR A 183 18.83 37.60 -43.38
CA THR A 183 18.52 39.04 -43.38
C THR A 183 19.79 39.88 -43.55
N LYS A 184 20.85 39.57 -42.80
CA LYS A 184 22.15 40.27 -42.90
C LYS A 184 22.83 40.03 -44.24
N HIS A 185 22.82 38.79 -44.73
CA HIS A 185 23.37 38.42 -46.03
C HIS A 185 22.65 39.16 -47.16
N SER A 186 21.32 39.11 -47.18
CA SER A 186 20.48 39.78 -48.18
C SER A 186 20.70 41.30 -48.19
N LYS A 187 20.81 41.92 -47.00
CA LYS A 187 21.14 43.35 -46.89
C LYS A 187 22.51 43.67 -47.46
N LEU A 188 23.54 42.93 -47.03
CA LEU A 188 24.90 43.15 -47.52
C LEU A 188 24.99 42.98 -49.04
N LYS A 189 24.36 41.92 -49.59
CA LYS A 189 24.28 41.68 -51.03
C LYS A 189 23.58 42.83 -51.77
N SER A 190 22.47 43.32 -51.22
CA SER A 190 21.71 44.44 -51.80
C SER A 190 22.52 45.73 -51.79
N ASP A 191 23.24 46.04 -50.71
CA ASP A 191 24.06 47.24 -50.60
C ASP A 191 25.20 47.22 -51.64
N VAL A 192 25.86 46.07 -51.80
CA VAL A 192 26.92 45.89 -52.82
C VAL A 192 26.36 45.97 -54.23
N ALA A 193 25.23 45.31 -54.51
CA ALA A 193 24.59 45.35 -55.83
C ALA A 193 24.14 46.76 -56.22
N TYR A 194 23.63 47.54 -55.25
CA TYR A 194 23.25 48.93 -55.46
C TYR A 194 24.47 49.81 -55.79
N LEU A 195 25.57 49.67 -55.05
CA LEU A 195 26.81 50.41 -55.35
C LEU A 195 27.38 50.03 -56.73
N LEU A 196 27.38 48.73 -57.06
CA LEU A 196 27.80 48.27 -58.39
C LEU A 196 26.98 48.92 -59.50
N GLN A 197 25.65 48.93 -59.36
CA GLN A 197 24.76 49.55 -60.33
C GLN A 197 25.04 51.05 -60.50
N GLN A 198 25.29 51.77 -59.39
CA GLN A 198 25.63 53.20 -59.43
C GLN A 198 26.96 53.44 -60.17
N ILE A 199 27.97 52.60 -59.92
CA ILE A 199 29.27 52.68 -60.60
C ILE A 199 29.12 52.39 -62.09
N GLU A 200 28.40 51.32 -62.48
CA GLU A 200 28.14 50.98 -63.88
C GLU A 200 27.41 52.09 -64.64
N GLN A 201 26.39 52.71 -64.02
CA GLN A 201 25.66 53.82 -64.61
C GLN A 201 26.55 55.03 -64.87
N ARG A 202 27.49 55.31 -63.96
CA ARG A 202 28.44 56.43 -64.08
C ARG A 202 29.59 56.13 -65.04
N ALA A 203 29.99 54.87 -65.19
CA ALA A 203 31.02 54.45 -66.14
C ALA A 203 30.52 54.47 -67.61
N SER A 204 29.24 54.17 -67.85
CA SER A 204 28.67 54.03 -69.20
C SER A 204 28.95 55.21 -70.17
N PRO A 205 28.84 56.50 -69.78
CA PRO A 205 29.20 57.61 -70.65
C PRO A 205 30.67 57.62 -71.07
N ILE A 206 31.58 57.22 -70.16
CA ILE A 206 33.01 57.13 -70.46
C ILE A 206 33.29 56.00 -71.44
N ASP A 207 32.67 54.83 -71.25
CA ASP A 207 32.79 53.70 -72.19
C ASP A 207 32.30 54.10 -73.59
N GLN A 208 31.18 54.83 -73.66
CA GLN A 208 30.65 55.35 -74.93
C GLN A 208 31.62 56.32 -75.59
N LEU A 209 32.13 57.32 -74.85
CA LEU A 209 33.09 58.29 -75.37
C LEU A 209 34.38 57.60 -75.85
N GLN A 210 34.91 56.65 -75.08
CA GLN A 210 36.09 55.87 -75.45
C GLN A 210 35.88 55.11 -76.77
N SER A 211 34.72 54.47 -76.94
CA SER A 211 34.38 53.73 -78.16
C SER A 211 34.25 54.63 -79.40
N GLN A 212 33.80 55.88 -79.20
CA GLN A 212 33.57 56.84 -80.28
C GLN A 212 34.81 57.68 -80.61
N PHE A 213 35.76 57.80 -79.69
CA PHE A 213 36.94 58.67 -79.82
C PHE A 213 37.77 58.40 -81.08
N THR A 214 37.91 57.13 -81.47
CA THR A 214 38.62 56.74 -82.70
C THR A 214 37.93 57.29 -83.96
N LYS A 215 36.59 57.33 -83.99
CA LYS A 215 35.85 57.91 -85.12
C LYS A 215 35.96 59.44 -85.13
N MET A 216 35.93 60.06 -83.95
CA MET A 216 36.09 61.51 -83.82
C MET A 216 37.47 61.95 -84.36
N THR A 217 38.54 61.26 -83.98
CA THR A 217 39.90 61.58 -84.44
C THR A 217 40.12 61.38 -85.94
N GLN A 218 39.37 60.47 -86.57
CA GLN A 218 39.50 60.18 -88.01
C GLN A 218 38.62 61.07 -88.91
N HIS A 219 37.48 61.55 -88.41
CA HIS A 219 36.45 62.13 -89.27
C HIS A 219 35.92 63.50 -88.82
N ALA A 220 36.21 63.96 -87.60
CA ALA A 220 35.74 65.26 -87.12
C ALA A 220 36.54 66.41 -87.76
N THR A 221 35.88 67.55 -88.01
CA THR A 221 36.57 68.80 -88.36
C THR A 221 37.36 69.33 -87.15
N GLU A 222 38.34 70.21 -87.37
CA GLU A 222 39.15 70.79 -86.29
C GLU A 222 38.30 71.45 -85.19
N LEU A 223 37.24 72.18 -85.58
CA LEU A 223 36.33 72.82 -84.63
C LEU A 223 35.50 71.79 -83.85
N GLN A 224 34.97 70.75 -84.52
CA GLN A 224 34.24 69.66 -83.86
C GLN A 224 35.14 68.89 -82.89
N MET A 225 36.40 68.68 -83.26
CA MET A 225 37.39 68.02 -82.41
C MET A 225 37.71 68.86 -81.18
N TYR A 226 37.94 70.18 -81.34
CA TYR A 226 38.19 71.08 -80.21
C TYR A 226 37.01 71.12 -79.23
N MET A 227 35.78 71.25 -79.73
CA MET A 227 34.58 71.24 -78.89
C MET A 227 34.36 69.88 -78.20
N GLY A 228 34.58 68.77 -78.93
CA GLY A 228 34.46 67.42 -78.39
C GLY A 228 35.49 67.10 -77.31
N LEU A 229 36.74 67.55 -77.49
CA LEU A 229 37.80 67.40 -76.48
C LEU A 229 37.45 68.12 -75.18
N ARG A 230 36.87 69.33 -75.25
CA ARG A 230 36.42 70.06 -74.05
C ARG A 230 35.29 69.33 -73.32
N GLU A 231 34.35 68.73 -74.03
CA GLU A 231 33.28 67.95 -73.39
C GLU A 231 33.83 66.66 -72.76
N ILE A 232 34.72 65.94 -73.46
CA ILE A 232 35.41 64.77 -72.91
C ILE A 232 36.21 65.12 -71.66
N GLU A 233 36.96 66.22 -71.68
CA GLU A 233 37.73 66.71 -70.54
C GLU A 233 36.82 66.99 -69.35
N LYS A 234 35.69 67.65 -69.58
CA LYS A 234 34.67 67.92 -68.56
C LYS A 234 34.10 66.61 -67.98
N THR A 235 33.64 65.68 -68.81
CA THR A 235 33.08 64.40 -68.35
C THR A 235 34.14 63.59 -67.59
N THR A 236 35.38 63.54 -68.08
CA THR A 236 36.49 62.81 -67.42
C THR A 236 36.82 63.43 -66.07
N SER A 237 36.83 64.77 -65.97
CA SER A 237 37.05 65.48 -64.70
C SER A 237 35.92 65.22 -63.69
N GLU A 238 34.66 65.19 -64.14
CA GLU A 238 33.52 64.85 -63.28
C GLU A 238 33.60 63.40 -62.76
N MET A 239 34.01 62.45 -63.59
CA MET A 239 34.17 61.05 -63.18
C MET A 239 35.38 60.83 -62.28
N ALA A 240 36.49 61.52 -62.52
CA ALA A 240 37.65 61.48 -61.63
C ALA A 240 37.28 61.94 -60.21
N LYS A 241 36.52 63.05 -60.08
CA LYS A 241 36.00 63.49 -58.77
C LYS A 241 35.10 62.46 -58.11
N TYR A 242 34.24 61.79 -58.89
CA TYR A 242 33.39 60.73 -58.34
C TYR A 242 34.20 59.53 -57.84
N ILE A 243 35.28 59.15 -58.53
CA ILE A 243 36.21 58.12 -58.05
C ILE A 243 36.90 58.57 -56.75
N ASP A 244 37.39 59.80 -56.70
CA ASP A 244 37.99 60.37 -55.48
C ASP A 244 37.00 60.36 -54.30
N ASP A 245 35.73 60.71 -54.54
CA ASP A 245 34.65 60.65 -53.53
C ASP A 245 34.37 59.21 -53.06
N LEU A 246 34.42 58.23 -53.97
CA LEU A 246 34.25 56.82 -53.62
C LEU A 246 35.44 56.26 -52.82
N GLU A 247 36.66 56.62 -53.18
CA GLU A 247 37.90 56.20 -52.50
C GLU A 247 38.06 56.86 -51.13
N SER A 248 37.69 58.13 -51.01
CA SER A 248 37.74 58.86 -49.74
C SER A 248 36.60 58.49 -48.78
N GLY A 249 35.53 57.88 -49.31
CA GLY A 249 34.44 57.31 -48.52
C GLY A 249 34.65 55.85 -48.12
N ASP A 250 33.80 55.37 -47.22
CA ASP A 250 33.79 53.96 -46.74
C ASP A 250 33.13 52.99 -47.76
N HIS A 251 33.06 53.35 -49.04
CA HIS A 251 32.29 52.63 -50.06
C HIS A 251 32.91 51.28 -50.46
N PHE A 252 34.24 51.16 -50.40
CA PHE A 252 34.98 49.95 -50.76
C PHE A 252 35.40 49.09 -49.55
N ILE A 253 34.88 49.36 -48.35
CA ILE A 253 35.17 48.54 -47.17
C ILE A 253 34.59 47.13 -47.36
N GLU A 254 35.47 46.13 -47.39
CA GLU A 254 35.06 44.73 -47.47
C GLU A 254 34.37 44.29 -46.17
N LYS A 255 33.08 43.97 -46.27
CA LYS A 255 32.28 43.49 -45.15
C LYS A 255 32.14 41.97 -45.26
N ASN A 256 32.67 41.26 -44.27
CA ASN A 256 32.65 39.81 -44.21
C ASN A 256 31.60 39.30 -43.22
N LEU A 257 30.88 38.25 -43.60
CA LEU A 257 29.89 37.63 -42.74
C LEU A 257 30.54 36.52 -41.90
N LYS A 258 30.41 36.61 -40.57
CA LYS A 258 30.93 35.62 -39.63
C LYS A 258 29.85 35.19 -38.65
N VAL A 259 29.64 33.88 -38.53
CA VAL A 259 28.74 33.28 -37.54
C VAL A 259 29.53 32.92 -36.29
N ASN A 260 29.09 33.42 -35.13
CA ASN A 260 29.67 33.08 -33.84
C ASN A 260 28.67 32.24 -33.05
N ILE A 261 28.91 30.93 -32.96
CA ILE A 261 28.05 30.01 -32.23
C ILE A 261 28.31 30.17 -30.72
N SER A 262 27.25 30.30 -29.93
CA SER A 262 27.31 30.43 -28.47
C SER A 262 28.08 29.27 -27.82
N SER A 263 28.99 29.59 -26.90
CA SER A 263 29.75 28.60 -26.13
C SER A 263 28.85 27.76 -25.23
N SER A 264 27.74 28.32 -24.73
CA SER A 264 26.79 27.62 -23.88
C SER A 264 26.16 26.39 -24.56
N LEU A 265 25.97 26.42 -25.89
CA LEU A 265 25.48 25.25 -26.63
C LEU A 265 26.50 24.10 -26.63
N ARG A 266 27.81 24.41 -26.60
CA ARG A 266 28.86 23.40 -26.49
C ARG A 266 28.88 22.75 -25.11
N SER A 267 28.63 23.55 -24.08
CA SER A 267 28.54 23.09 -22.69
C SER A 267 27.40 22.08 -22.48
N ILE A 268 26.23 22.27 -23.13
CA ILE A 268 25.10 21.32 -23.01
C ILE A 268 25.51 19.89 -23.37
N LEU A 269 26.34 19.71 -24.41
CA LEU A 269 26.78 18.38 -24.85
C LEU A 269 27.69 17.67 -23.84
N HIS A 270 28.40 18.43 -23.00
CA HIS A 270 29.32 17.90 -21.99
C HIS A 270 28.68 17.80 -20.60
N ASP A 271 27.90 18.82 -20.22
CA ASP A 271 27.42 19.01 -18.85
C ASP A 271 26.16 18.20 -18.57
N VAL A 272 25.32 17.95 -19.59
CA VAL A 272 24.07 17.18 -19.43
C VAL A 272 24.34 15.69 -19.70
N LYS A 273 24.59 14.92 -18.63
CA LYS A 273 24.91 13.48 -18.71
C LYS A 273 23.72 12.55 -18.45
N SER A 274 22.68 13.05 -17.78
CA SER A 274 21.43 12.33 -17.54
C SER A 274 20.23 13.28 -17.68
N LEU A 275 19.05 12.71 -17.97
CA LEU A 275 17.79 13.47 -17.99
C LEU A 275 17.12 13.55 -16.61
N GLY A 276 17.63 12.80 -15.65
CA GLY A 276 17.10 12.68 -14.30
C GLY A 276 17.32 11.28 -13.73
N ASP A 277 16.88 11.11 -12.49
CA ASP A 277 17.01 9.88 -11.72
C ASP A 277 15.61 9.38 -11.30
N ILE A 278 15.48 8.07 -11.09
CA ILE A 278 14.21 7.45 -10.68
C ILE A 278 14.38 6.93 -9.25
N ASP A 279 13.71 7.59 -8.31
CA ASP A 279 13.69 7.19 -6.90
C ASP A 279 12.40 6.48 -6.51
N ILE A 280 12.53 5.45 -5.67
CA ILE A 280 11.39 4.75 -5.06
C ILE A 280 11.29 5.20 -3.60
N THR A 281 10.25 5.98 -3.30
CA THR A 281 9.94 6.38 -1.93
C THR A 281 9.02 5.36 -1.27
N THR A 282 9.39 4.90 -0.07
CA THR A 282 8.55 3.99 0.72
C THR A 282 7.83 4.78 1.80
N THR A 283 6.50 4.70 1.83
CA THR A 283 5.67 5.30 2.88
C THR A 283 4.91 4.23 3.63
N SER A 284 4.74 4.45 4.95
CA SER A 284 3.99 3.52 5.79
C SER A 284 2.53 3.47 5.34
N THR A 285 1.98 2.25 5.30
CA THR A 285 0.62 1.99 4.84
C THR A 285 -0.38 2.11 5.99
N ALA A 286 -1.49 2.81 5.76
CA ALA A 286 -2.56 2.97 6.75
C ALA A 286 -3.48 1.74 6.90
N LEU A 287 -3.30 0.70 6.07
CA LEU A 287 -4.11 -0.52 6.11
C LEU A 287 -4.02 -1.18 7.49
N GLN A 288 -5.14 -1.24 8.20
CA GLN A 288 -5.26 -1.91 9.48
C GLN A 288 -5.91 -3.28 9.28
N ILE A 289 -5.20 -4.35 9.62
CA ILE A 289 -5.71 -5.73 9.59
C ILE A 289 -5.98 -6.16 11.02
N LYS A 290 -7.20 -6.64 11.31
CA LYS A 290 -7.54 -7.15 12.64
C LYS A 290 -6.94 -8.54 12.83
N ALA A 291 -6.11 -8.74 13.85
CA ALA A 291 -5.63 -10.09 14.17
C ALA A 291 -6.78 -10.96 14.71
N GLY A 292 -6.96 -12.16 14.14
CA GLY A 292 -7.91 -13.15 14.66
C GLY A 292 -7.52 -13.66 16.06
N ARG A 293 -8.47 -14.28 16.76
CA ARG A 293 -8.23 -14.89 18.08
C ARG A 293 -7.37 -16.14 17.94
N LYS A 294 -6.47 -16.38 18.90
CA LYS A 294 -5.59 -17.56 18.96
C LYS A 294 -6.18 -18.65 19.87
N ASP A 295 -6.03 -19.91 19.46
CA ASP A 295 -6.13 -21.14 20.27
C ASP A 295 -7.42 -21.35 21.11
N GLN A 296 -8.59 -21.43 20.46
CA GLN A 296 -9.87 -21.69 21.17
C GLN A 296 -10.52 -23.06 20.88
N ALA A 297 -10.10 -23.82 19.87
CA ALA A 297 -10.81 -25.04 19.45
C ALA A 297 -10.82 -26.14 20.52
N GLN A 298 -9.84 -26.12 21.43
CA GLN A 298 -9.67 -27.08 22.51
C GLN A 298 -10.45 -26.74 23.80
N LYS A 299 -11.09 -25.56 23.86
CA LYS A 299 -11.91 -25.15 25.01
C LYS A 299 -13.39 -25.36 24.66
N CYS A 300 -13.87 -26.60 24.71
CA CYS A 300 -15.31 -26.83 24.86
C CYS A 300 -15.72 -26.29 26.24
N ILE A 301 -16.25 -25.06 26.25
CA ILE A 301 -16.66 -24.36 27.47
C ILE A 301 -17.94 -25.01 27.98
N SER A 302 -17.84 -26.01 28.87
CA SER A 302 -18.98 -26.51 29.65
C SER A 302 -19.19 -25.75 30.96
N LYS A 303 -18.36 -24.75 31.25
CA LYS A 303 -18.54 -23.80 32.37
C LYS A 303 -18.18 -22.41 31.89
N ILE A 304 -19.09 -21.45 32.04
CA ILE A 304 -18.82 -20.01 31.89
C ILE A 304 -17.47 -19.74 32.58
N PRO A 305 -16.42 -19.29 31.86
CA PRO A 305 -15.15 -19.04 32.50
C PRO A 305 -15.35 -17.86 33.45
N GLY A 306 -15.10 -18.11 34.73
CA GLY A 306 -14.86 -17.04 35.67
C GLY A 306 -13.73 -16.15 35.13
N ILE A 307 -14.01 -14.85 35.13
CA ILE A 307 -13.07 -13.71 35.05
C ILE A 307 -11.83 -14.01 34.18
N GLU A 308 -11.87 -13.56 32.93
CA GLU A 308 -10.70 -13.52 32.05
C GLU A 308 -9.47 -13.03 32.81
N GLN A 309 -8.36 -13.78 32.69
CA GLN A 309 -7.07 -13.36 33.21
C GLN A 309 -6.78 -11.94 32.71
N ILE A 310 -6.74 -11.00 33.64
CA ILE A 310 -6.27 -9.63 33.42
C ILE A 310 -4.97 -9.73 32.63
N LYS A 311 -4.92 -9.08 31.45
CA LYS A 311 -3.72 -9.08 30.59
C LYS A 311 -2.48 -8.84 31.47
N PRO A 312 -1.38 -9.61 31.33
CA PRO A 312 -0.16 -9.37 32.10
C PRO A 312 0.33 -7.92 32.01
N SER A 313 0.07 -7.26 30.87
CA SER A 313 0.37 -5.86 30.62
C SER A 313 -0.36 -4.88 31.57
N LEU A 314 -1.60 -5.19 32.00
CA LEU A 314 -2.36 -4.39 32.97
C LEU A 314 -1.79 -4.54 34.39
N LEU A 315 -1.33 -5.75 34.77
CA LEU A 315 -0.64 -6.00 36.06
C LEU A 315 0.70 -5.25 36.14
N THR A 316 1.46 -5.20 35.05
CA THR A 316 2.72 -4.43 34.97
C THR A 316 2.54 -2.91 34.97
N ARG A 317 1.40 -2.38 34.49
CA ARG A 317 1.16 -0.92 34.46
C ARG A 317 0.61 -0.37 35.77
N LEU A 318 0.02 -1.23 36.60
CA LEU A 318 -0.38 -0.90 37.97
C LEU A 318 0.80 -0.94 38.96
N THR A 319 1.96 -1.43 38.53
CA THR A 319 3.14 -1.59 39.36
C THR A 319 4.26 -0.68 38.89
N THR A 320 4.41 0.49 39.54
CA THR A 320 5.76 1.05 39.63
C THR A 320 6.60 0.07 40.47
N PRO A 321 7.78 -0.37 40.02
CA PRO A 321 8.51 -1.48 40.62
C PRO A 321 8.93 -1.31 42.10
N LYS A 322 8.76 -0.12 42.70
CA LYS A 322 9.20 0.19 44.07
C LYS A 322 8.15 0.00 45.17
N ASP A 323 6.87 -0.17 44.85
CA ASP A 323 5.77 -0.10 45.85
C ASP A 323 4.97 -1.40 46.08
N ILE A 324 5.34 -2.54 45.47
CA ILE A 324 4.50 -3.76 45.49
C ILE A 324 4.23 -4.30 46.92
N LYS A 325 5.13 -4.07 47.88
CA LYS A 325 4.94 -4.49 49.28
C LYS A 325 3.99 -3.60 50.10
N THR A 326 3.59 -2.43 49.59
CA THR A 326 2.82 -1.44 50.37
C THR A 326 1.41 -1.16 49.83
N LEU A 327 1.05 -1.69 48.66
CA LEU A 327 -0.26 -1.49 48.04
C LEU A 327 -1.32 -2.41 48.67
N ARG A 328 -2.38 -1.82 49.22
CA ARG A 328 -3.59 -2.56 49.65
C ARG A 328 -4.78 -2.04 48.85
N ILE A 329 -5.10 -2.72 47.76
CA ILE A 329 -6.29 -2.43 46.95
C ILE A 329 -7.48 -3.08 47.63
N VAL A 330 -8.56 -2.31 47.80
CA VAL A 330 -9.79 -2.77 48.48
C VAL A 330 -10.99 -2.83 47.55
N ALA A 331 -10.97 -2.06 46.45
CA ALA A 331 -11.94 -2.19 45.39
C ALA A 331 -11.30 -1.96 44.02
N CYS A 332 -11.77 -2.74 43.05
CA CYS A 332 -11.56 -2.49 41.63
C CYS A 332 -12.91 -2.67 40.92
N ARG A 333 -13.33 -1.71 40.10
CA ARG A 333 -14.58 -1.77 39.33
C ARG A 333 -14.37 -1.22 37.93
N ILE A 334 -15.03 -1.85 36.97
CA ILE A 334 -15.13 -1.36 35.58
C ILE A 334 -16.39 -0.50 35.50
N LEU A 335 -16.27 0.68 34.92
CA LEU A 335 -17.35 1.63 34.68
C LEU A 335 -18.04 1.31 33.33
N PRO A 336 -19.29 1.76 33.12
CA PRO A 336 -20.03 1.49 31.88
C PRO A 336 -19.34 2.02 30.61
N ASP A 337 -18.45 3.02 30.73
CA ASP A 337 -17.68 3.59 29.63
C ASP A 337 -16.35 2.85 29.36
N GLY A 338 -16.16 1.66 29.96
CA GLY A 338 -14.98 0.80 29.77
C GLY A 338 -13.77 1.19 30.62
N LYS A 339 -13.78 2.36 31.27
CA LYS A 339 -12.73 2.77 32.22
C LYS A 339 -12.78 1.89 33.46
N PHE A 340 -11.68 1.77 34.19
CA PHE A 340 -11.68 1.08 35.47
C PHE A 340 -11.05 1.91 36.57
N MET A 341 -11.51 1.63 37.78
CA MET A 341 -11.25 2.44 38.96
C MET A 341 -10.68 1.56 40.05
N ILE A 342 -9.65 2.06 40.73
CA ILE A 342 -8.97 1.36 41.81
C ILE A 342 -9.02 2.21 43.07
N LEU A 343 -9.47 1.59 44.14
CA LEU A 343 -9.51 2.18 45.47
C LEU A 343 -8.37 1.61 46.31
N GLU A 344 -7.46 2.48 46.72
CA GLU A 344 -6.28 2.12 47.50
C GLU A 344 -6.46 2.51 48.98
N TYR A 345 -6.41 1.51 49.87
CA TYR A 345 -6.68 1.68 51.30
C TYR A 345 -5.65 2.59 52.00
N ARG A 346 -4.35 2.41 51.73
CA ARG A 346 -3.29 3.12 52.45
C ARG A 346 -3.11 4.56 51.97
N LYS A 347 -3.14 4.78 50.65
CA LYS A 347 -3.06 6.12 50.06
C LYS A 347 -4.40 6.88 50.11
N ARG A 348 -5.50 6.22 50.50
CA ARG A 348 -6.86 6.80 50.66
C ARG A 348 -7.30 7.54 49.40
N GLN A 349 -7.07 6.91 48.26
CA GLN A 349 -7.27 7.53 46.96
C GLN A 349 -8.03 6.57 46.06
N LEU A 350 -8.91 7.16 45.28
CA LEU A 350 -9.60 6.50 44.19
C LEU A 350 -9.00 6.99 42.88
N ARG A 351 -8.38 6.08 42.14
CA ARG A 351 -7.69 6.35 40.88
C ARG A 351 -8.49 5.82 39.71
N LEU A 352 -8.56 6.60 38.65
CA LEU A 352 -9.24 6.25 37.41
C LEU A 352 -8.22 5.95 36.32
N PHE A 353 -8.48 4.88 35.59
CA PHE A 353 -7.69 4.40 34.46
C PHE A 353 -8.57 4.28 33.23
N SER A 354 -8.00 4.47 32.05
CA SER A 354 -8.67 4.22 30.77
C SER A 354 -8.86 2.73 30.51
N ASP A 355 -9.69 2.41 29.53
CA ASP A 355 -9.96 1.06 29.03
C ASP A 355 -8.71 0.33 28.50
N ASP A 356 -7.70 1.08 28.04
CA ASP A 356 -6.38 0.58 27.65
C ASP A 356 -5.36 0.49 28.81
N GLY A 357 -5.76 0.87 30.03
CA GLY A 357 -4.97 0.71 31.25
C GLY A 357 -4.04 1.88 31.59
N ASN A 358 -4.15 3.02 30.92
CA ASN A 358 -3.38 4.22 31.25
C ASN A 358 -4.00 4.96 32.45
N PHE A 359 -3.17 5.48 33.33
CA PHE A 359 -3.63 6.32 34.44
C PHE A 359 -4.19 7.63 33.91
N ILE A 360 -5.43 7.95 34.28
CA ILE A 360 -6.07 9.21 33.88
C ILE A 360 -5.88 10.25 34.98
N ARG A 361 -6.42 9.97 36.17
CA ARG A 361 -6.38 10.93 37.29
C ARG A 361 -6.73 10.28 38.63
N ILE A 362 -6.39 10.99 39.71
CA ILE A 362 -6.98 10.77 41.03
C ILE A 362 -8.31 11.50 41.06
N VAL A 363 -9.39 10.82 41.44
CA VAL A 363 -10.74 11.40 41.42
C VAL A 363 -11.00 12.17 42.72
N VAL A 364 -10.64 11.62 43.89
CA VAL A 364 -10.83 12.27 45.20
C VAL A 364 -9.82 11.72 46.23
N PRO A 365 -9.25 12.55 47.14
CA PRO A 365 -8.70 12.09 48.41
C PRO A 365 -9.83 11.76 49.40
N LEU A 366 -9.90 10.51 49.83
CA LEU A 366 -11.02 9.99 50.63
C LEU A 366 -10.77 10.08 52.16
N PRO A 367 -11.84 10.13 52.97
CA PRO A 367 -11.75 10.02 54.43
C PRO A 367 -11.07 8.70 54.86
N PRO A 368 -10.59 8.60 56.12
CA PRO A 368 -9.84 7.44 56.58
C PRO A 368 -10.67 6.14 56.48
N TYR A 369 -10.00 5.07 56.02
CA TYR A 369 -10.50 3.69 55.93
C TYR A 369 -11.58 3.41 54.87
N PRO A 370 -11.31 3.64 53.58
CA PRO A 370 -12.22 3.18 52.52
C PRO A 370 -12.18 1.64 52.40
N TYR A 371 -13.33 0.96 52.31
CA TYR A 371 -13.41 -0.51 52.29
C TYR A 371 -13.90 -1.10 50.97
N ASP A 372 -14.79 -0.41 50.28
CA ASP A 372 -15.25 -0.81 48.96
C ASP A 372 -15.73 0.42 48.17
N ALA A 373 -15.82 0.28 46.85
CA ALA A 373 -16.45 1.27 46.00
C ALA A 373 -17.34 0.59 44.96
N CYS A 374 -18.50 1.17 44.71
CA CYS A 374 -19.44 0.71 43.71
C CYS A 374 -19.90 1.86 42.83
N PHE A 375 -20.08 1.57 41.54
CA PHE A 375 -20.72 2.50 40.62
C PHE A 375 -22.21 2.59 40.92
N VAL A 376 -22.76 3.81 40.91
CA VAL A 376 -24.19 4.04 41.14
C VAL A 376 -24.86 4.47 39.83
N ARG A 377 -24.63 5.72 39.37
CA ARG A 377 -25.14 6.27 38.09
C ARG A 377 -24.44 7.60 37.74
N ASN A 378 -24.49 8.05 36.48
CA ASN A 378 -23.99 9.37 36.02
C ASN A 378 -22.55 9.70 36.46
N ASN A 379 -21.59 8.81 36.22
CA ASN A 379 -20.19 8.96 36.67
C ASN A 379 -20.02 9.18 38.19
N THR A 380 -21.01 8.81 39.00
CA THR A 380 -20.97 8.89 40.46
C THR A 380 -20.63 7.53 41.06
N VAL A 381 -19.72 7.55 42.03
CA VAL A 381 -19.21 6.37 42.73
C VAL A 381 -19.54 6.51 44.21
N ALA A 382 -20.17 5.47 44.78
CA ALA A 382 -20.33 5.35 46.22
C ALA A 382 -19.12 4.62 46.80
N VAL A 383 -18.57 5.15 47.89
CA VAL A 383 -17.45 4.54 48.62
C VAL A 383 -17.90 4.23 50.03
N THR A 384 -17.70 3.00 50.49
CA THR A 384 -17.95 2.62 51.88
C THR A 384 -16.75 3.00 52.74
N LEU A 385 -17.01 3.69 53.85
CA LEU A 385 -16.00 4.18 54.79
C LEU A 385 -16.19 3.47 56.13
N GLY A 386 -15.10 3.03 56.75
CA GLY A 386 -15.13 2.42 58.07
C GLY A 386 -15.26 3.46 59.20
N PRO A 387 -15.62 3.02 60.43
CA PRO A 387 -15.69 3.92 61.58
C PRO A 387 -14.31 4.51 61.87
N ALA A 388 -14.24 5.83 62.12
CA ALA A 388 -13.01 6.49 62.50
C ALA A 388 -12.49 5.92 63.83
N LYS A 389 -11.35 5.22 63.81
CA LYS A 389 -10.66 4.86 65.04
C LYS A 389 -10.23 6.16 65.74
N LYS A 390 -10.81 6.44 66.92
CA LYS A 390 -10.26 7.40 67.88
C LYS A 390 -8.81 7.02 68.15
N ASP A 391 -7.89 7.97 68.03
CA ASP A 391 -6.48 7.80 68.35
C ASP A 391 -6.34 7.21 69.76
N LYS A 392 -5.95 5.94 69.85
CA LYS A 392 -5.46 5.36 71.10
C LYS A 392 -4.00 5.77 71.22
N ILE A 393 -3.79 6.87 71.94
CA ILE A 393 -2.60 7.08 72.77
C ILE A 393 -2.45 5.83 73.65
N GLY A 394 -1.30 5.17 73.57
CA GLY A 394 -1.04 3.94 74.32
C GLY A 394 0.46 3.66 74.35
N GLY A 395 1.06 4.02 75.49
CA GLY A 395 2.48 4.07 75.72
C GLY A 395 3.18 2.70 75.78
N TYR A 396 4.49 2.81 75.67
CA TYR A 396 5.47 1.78 75.95
C TYR A 396 5.42 1.39 77.43
N ARG A 397 5.27 0.11 77.76
CA ARG A 397 5.98 -0.50 78.90
C ARG A 397 6.11 -2.01 78.73
N LYS A 398 7.37 -2.44 78.87
CA LYS A 398 7.87 -3.81 79.02
C LYS A 398 7.57 -4.29 80.46
N GLU A 399 7.33 -5.58 80.62
CA GLU A 399 7.76 -6.50 81.71
C GLU A 399 6.89 -7.77 81.62
N GLN A 400 7.43 -8.95 81.30
CA GLN A 400 8.08 -9.92 82.21
C GLN A 400 7.22 -10.23 83.45
N ASN A 401 6.35 -11.24 83.38
CA ASN A 401 6.61 -12.64 83.70
C ASN A 401 5.42 -13.51 83.26
#